data_AF-A0A355FZ97-F1
#
_entry.id   AF-A0A355FZ97-F1
#
_cell.length_a   1.000
_cell.length_b   1.000
_cell.length_c   1.000
_cell.angle_alpha   90.00
_cell.angle_beta   90.00
_cell.angle_gamma   90.00
#
_symmetry.space_group_name_H-M   'P 1'
#
loop_
_entity.id
_entity.type
_entity.pdbx_description
1 polymer ?
#
loop_
_entity_poly.entity_id
_entity_poly.type
_entity_poly.pdbx_seq_one_letter_code
_entity_poly.pdbx_strand_id
1 'polypeptide(L)' 'KCFPGMAQAVCAAIDSMEINGIVGTLAGDDTIFAACRSEALAGEMVITLRDITKK' A
#
# COMPACT_ATOMS: atom_id res chain seq x y z
N LYS A 1 1.26 7.38 3.57
CA LYS A 1 2.47 7.96 4.21
C LYS A 1 2.72 7.21 5.52
N CYS A 2 3.97 6.92 5.85
CA CYS A 2 4.39 6.22 7.07
C CYS A 2 5.45 7.06 7.82
N PHE A 3 6.05 6.51 8.88
CA PHE A 3 7.16 7.17 9.57
C PHE A 3 8.41 7.24 8.65
N PRO A 4 9.29 8.24 8.84
CA PRO A 4 10.57 8.32 8.10
C PRO A 4 11.37 7.03 8.18
N GLY A 5 11.97 6.62 7.07
CA GLY A 5 12.73 5.37 6.93
C GLY A 5 11.91 4.08 6.91
N MET A 6 10.58 4.13 7.02
CA MET A 6 9.74 2.93 7.15
C MET A 6 9.07 2.47 5.86
N ALA A 7 9.15 3.23 4.76
CA ALA A 7 8.38 2.90 3.55
C ALA A 7 8.70 1.51 2.99
N GLN A 8 9.97 1.09 3.03
CA GLN A 8 10.40 -0.24 2.58
C GLN A 8 9.75 -1.36 3.41
N ALA A 9 9.73 -1.22 4.74
CA ALA A 9 9.11 -2.21 5.62
C ALA A 9 7.60 -2.31 5.40
N VAL A 10 6.94 -1.17 5.15
CA VAL A 10 5.50 -1.14 4.85
C VAL A 10 5.22 -1.77 3.48
N CYS A 11 6.03 -1.52 2.45
CA CYS A 11 5.90 -2.21 1.15
C CYS A 11 6.03 -3.72 1.31
N ALA A 12 7.06 -4.20 2.01
CA ALA A 12 7.23 -5.63 2.25
C ALA A 12 6.02 -6.25 2.96
N ALA A 13 5.42 -5.53 3.92
CA ALA A 13 4.19 -5.97 4.57
C ALA A 13 3.00 -6.02 3.59
N ILE A 14 2.81 -4.98 2.77
CA ILE A 14 1.74 -4.94 1.75
C ILE A 14 1.91 -6.08 0.73
N ASP A 15 3.13 -6.29 0.23
CA ASP A 15 3.43 -7.34 -0.75
C ASP A 15 3.17 -8.72 -0.14
N SER A 16 3.47 -8.92 1.15
CA SER A 16 3.19 -10.17 1.87
C SER A 16 1.71 -10.46 2.11
N MET A 17 0.85 -9.44 2.05
CA MET A 17 -0.61 -9.61 2.17
C MET A 17 -1.23 -10.16 0.88
N GLU A 18 -0.46 -10.26 -0.21
CA GLU A 18 -0.89 -10.78 -1.52
C GLU A 18 -2.23 -10.20 -1.98
N ILE A 19 -2.42 -8.90 -1.77
CA ILE A 19 -3.72 -8.25 -1.98
C ILE A 19 -4.06 -8.26 -3.47
N ASN A 20 -5.14 -8.96 -3.82
CA ASN A 20 -5.65 -9.04 -5.17
C ASN A 20 -5.90 -7.64 -5.74
N GLY A 21 -5.20 -7.32 -6.83
CA GLY A 21 -5.37 -6.06 -7.56
C GLY A 21 -4.16 -5.13 -7.51
N ILE A 22 -3.23 -5.33 -6.57
CA ILE A 22 -1.91 -4.67 -6.60
C ILE A 22 -1.04 -5.36 -7.66
N VAL A 23 -0.50 -4.56 -8.58
CA VAL A 23 0.47 -5.00 -9.58
C VAL A 23 1.89 -4.93 -9.01
N GLY A 24 2.16 -3.94 -8.16
CA GLY A 24 3.42 -3.80 -7.43
C GLY A 24 3.46 -2.51 -6.62
N THR A 25 4.48 -2.41 -5.76
CA THR A 25 4.72 -1.26 -4.90
C THR A 25 6.10 -0.65 -5.15
N LEU A 26 6.24 0.66 -4.89
CA LEU A 26 7.51 1.40 -4.93
C LEU A 26 7.63 2.25 -3.66
N ALA A 27 8.63 1.96 -2.85
CA ALA A 27 8.93 2.69 -1.63
C ALA A 27 9.99 3.78 -1.85
N GLY A 28 9.71 4.98 -1.32
CA GLY A 28 10.70 6.02 -1.03
C GLY A 28 11.21 5.89 0.40
N ASP A 29 11.26 7.01 1.13
CA ASP A 29 11.64 7.05 2.55
C ASP A 29 10.42 6.88 3.49
N ASP A 30 9.44 7.77 3.35
CA ASP A 30 8.20 7.78 4.16
C ASP A 30 6.92 7.62 3.31
N THR A 31 7.09 7.45 2.00
CA THR A 31 6.04 7.49 0.98
C THR A 31 6.11 6.26 0.10
N ILE A 32 4.94 5.74 -0.25
CA ILE A 32 4.78 4.49 -1.01
C ILE A 32 3.84 4.78 -2.18
N PHE A 33 4.20 4.28 -3.35
CA PHE A 33 3.32 4.23 -4.51
C PHE A 33 2.90 2.78 -4.76
N ALA A 34 1.60 2.53 -4.87
CA ALA A 34 1.07 1.20 -5.18
C ALA A 34 0.32 1.27 -6.52
N ALA A 35 0.81 0.53 -7.52
CA ALA A 35 0.16 0.43 -8.81
C ALA A 35 -0.93 -0.64 -8.74
N CYS A 36 -2.17 -0.26 -9.07
CA CYS A 36 -3.31 -1.17 -9.09
C CYS A 36 -3.75 -1.47 -10.53
N ARG A 37 -4.32 -2.65 -10.76
CA ARG A 37 -4.72 -3.13 -12.08
C ARG A 37 -5.85 -2.31 -12.72
N SER A 38 -6.71 -1.71 -11.91
CA SER A 38 -7.79 -0.82 -12.35
C SER A 38 -8.06 0.26 -11.32
N GLU A 39 -8.73 1.32 -11.76
CA GLU A 39 -9.16 2.42 -10.87
C GLU A 39 -10.11 1.95 -9.78
N ALA A 40 -11.04 1.03 -10.11
CA ALA A 40 -11.97 0.46 -9.12
C ALA A 40 -11.22 -0.25 -7.98
N LEU A 41 -10.22 -1.10 -8.32
CA LEU A 41 -9.39 -1.79 -7.34
C LEU A 41 -8.51 -0.81 -6.55
N ALA A 42 -8.04 0.28 -7.16
CA ALA A 42 -7.36 1.34 -6.44
C ALA A 42 -8.26 1.99 -5.38
N GLY A 43 -9.54 2.22 -5.71
CA GLY A 43 -10.55 2.72 -4.78
C GLY A 43 -10.79 1.79 -3.60
N GLU A 44 -10.94 0.49 -3.86
CA GLU A 44 -11.05 -0.55 -2.82
C GLU A 44 -9.82 -0.57 -1.92
N MET A 45 -8.63 -0.50 -2.51
CA MET A 45 -7.37 -0.51 -1.77
C MET A 45 -7.23 0.68 -0.83
N VAL A 46 -7.71 1.86 -1.23
CA VAL A 46 -7.76 3.05 -0.35
C VAL A 46 -8.65 2.81 0.87
N ILE A 47 -9.79 2.13 0.69
CA ILE A 47 -10.71 1.79 1.78
C ILE A 47 -10.02 0.80 2.73
N THR A 48 -9.47 -0.30 2.21
CA THR A 48 -8.77 -1.31 3.01
C THR A 48 -7.61 -0.71 3.83
N LEU A 49 -6.75 0.12 3.21
CA LEU A 49 -5.64 0.76 3.92
C LEU A 49 -6.14 1.71 5.02
N ARG A 50 -7.23 2.44 4.79
CA ARG A 50 -7.84 3.29 5.81
C ARG A 50 -8.37 2.48 6.98
N ASP A 51 -8.98 1.33 6.73
CA ASP A 51 -9.53 0.51 7.81
C ASP A 51 -8.44 -0.17 8.65
N ILE A 52 -7.31 -0.55 8.06
CA ILE A 52 -6.15 -1.10 8.80
C ILE A 52 -5.43 -0.01 9.63
N THR A 53 -5.48 1.25 9.18
CA THR A 53 -4.80 2.37 9.86
C THR A 53 -5.67 3.10 10.88
N LYS A 54 -6.99 2.87 10.87
CA LYS A 54 -7.88 3.36 11.92
C LYS A 54 -7.58 2.60 13.22
N LYS A 55 -7.06 3.33 14.20
CA LYS A 55 -7.21 2.97 15.61
C LYS A 55 -8.65 3.23 16.05
#